data_AF-A0A951AF77-F1
#
_entry.id   AF-A0A951AF77-F1
#
_cell.length_a   1.000
_cell.length_b   1.000
_cell.length_c   1.000
_cell.angle_alpha   90.00
_cell.angle_beta   90.00
_cell.angle_gamma   90.00
#
_symmetry.space_group_name_H-M   'P 1'
#
loop_
_entity.id
_entity.type
_entity.pdbx_description
1 polymer ?
#
loop_
_entity_poly.entity_id
_entity_poly.type
_entity_poly.pdbx_seq_one_letter_code
_entity_poly.pdbx_strand_id
1 'polypeptide(L)' 'IARDDRGFIKTGTAVANEPTWRANKHQPTPMETSLPGIFAAGDVRSGSVKRCAAAVGEGGMAIAGVHLRLAASNNNNRK' A
#
# COMPACT_ATOMS: atom_id res chain seq x y z
N ILE A 1 -7.93 6.56 -4.91
CA ILE A 1 -6.84 6.45 -3.91
C ILE A 1 -7.08 7.50 -2.84
N ALA A 2 -7.25 7.09 -1.58
CA ALA A 2 -7.52 8.00 -0.45
C ALA A 2 -6.29 8.85 -0.09
N ARG A 3 -6.55 10.09 0.33
CA ARG A 3 -5.53 11.08 0.70
C ARG A 3 -5.82 11.68 2.08
N ASP A 4 -4.80 12.24 2.72
CA ASP A 4 -4.96 13.10 3.90
C ASP A 4 -5.40 14.52 3.48
N ASP A 5 -5.65 15.38 4.47
CA ASP A 5 -6.14 16.75 4.24
C ASP A 5 -5.09 17.64 3.54
N ARG A 6 -3.84 17.18 3.46
CA ARG A 6 -2.74 17.84 2.75
C ARG A 6 -2.49 17.25 1.36
N GLY A 7 -3.32 16.29 0.93
CA GLY A 7 -3.25 15.66 -0.38
C GLY A 7 -2.25 14.49 -0.49
N PHE A 8 -1.61 14.05 0.61
CA PHE A 8 -0.69 12.91 0.58
C PHE A 8 -1.44 11.58 0.65
N ILE A 9 -0.91 10.55 -0.01
CA ILE A 9 -1.55 9.24 -0.14
C ILE A 9 -1.53 8.49 1.19
N LYS A 10 -2.68 8.03 1.67
CA LYS A 10 -2.77 7.15 2.84
C LYS A 10 -2.42 5.71 2.44
N THR A 11 -1.71 4.99 3.33
CA THR A 11 -1.34 3.58 3.11
C THR A 11 -1.48 2.73 4.37
N GLY A 12 -1.45 1.41 4.20
CA GLY A 12 -1.42 0.45 5.30
C GLY A 12 -2.62 0.60 6.22
N THR A 13 -2.36 0.61 7.54
CA THR A 13 -3.42 0.71 8.55
C THR A 13 -4.28 1.98 8.42
N ALA A 14 -3.73 3.06 7.85
CA ALA A 14 -4.48 4.30 7.63
C ALA A 14 -5.62 4.17 6.60
N VAL A 15 -5.65 3.09 5.82
CA VAL A 15 -6.73 2.77 4.86
C VAL A 15 -7.44 1.46 5.18
N ALA A 16 -7.11 0.78 6.29
CA ALA A 16 -7.70 -0.52 6.65
C ALA A 16 -9.22 -0.48 6.81
N ASN A 17 -9.77 0.68 7.20
CA ASN A 17 -11.21 0.88 7.37
C ASN A 17 -11.94 1.32 6.10
N GLU A 18 -11.23 1.52 4.99
CA GLU A 18 -11.85 1.87 3.70
C GLU A 18 -12.77 0.74 3.20
N PRO A 19 -13.88 1.04 2.51
CA PRO A 19 -14.83 0.02 2.04
C PRO A 19 -14.18 -1.10 1.21
N THR A 20 -13.22 -0.74 0.35
CA THR A 20 -12.45 -1.71 -0.46
C THR A 20 -11.67 -2.71 0.38
N TRP A 21 -11.17 -2.29 1.54
CA TRP A 21 -10.39 -3.13 2.44
C TRP A 21 -11.27 -3.95 3.38
N ARG A 22 -12.41 -3.40 3.83
CA ARG A 22 -13.41 -4.15 4.62
C ARG A 22 -14.02 -5.33 3.85
N ALA A 23 -14.17 -5.20 2.54
CA ALA A 23 -14.65 -6.26 1.66
C ALA A 23 -13.55 -7.24 1.21
N ASN A 24 -12.28 -6.93 1.52
CA ASN A 24 -11.15 -7.77 1.11
C ASN A 24 -10.89 -8.89 2.14
N LYS A 25 -10.40 -10.04 1.67
CA LYS A 25 -10.01 -11.19 2.50
C LYS A 25 -8.76 -10.92 3.34
N HIS A 26 -7.95 -9.92 2.97
CA HIS A 26 -6.74 -9.55 3.70
C HIS A 26 -6.70 -8.04 3.95
N GLN A 27 -5.89 -7.65 4.95
CA GLN A 27 -5.63 -6.26 5.29
C GLN A 27 -4.60 -5.63 4.32
N PRO A 28 -4.60 -4.29 4.16
CA PRO A 28 -3.57 -3.60 3.38
C PRO A 28 -2.18 -3.84 3.95
N THR A 29 -1.22 -4.12 3.08
CA THR A 29 0.19 -4.13 3.48
C THR A 29 0.72 -2.70 3.72
N PRO A 30 1.86 -2.49 4.40
CA PRO A 30 2.27 -1.16 4.87
C PRO A 30 2.32 -0.05 3.81
N MET A 31 2.77 -0.38 2.59
CA MET A 31 2.90 0.58 1.49
C MET A 31 1.68 0.57 0.55
N GLU A 32 0.64 -0.20 0.87
CA GLU A 32 -0.51 -0.37 0.00
C GLU A 32 -1.55 0.72 0.25
N THR A 33 -2.13 1.24 -0.84
CA THR A 33 -3.08 2.34 -0.79
C THR A 33 -4.52 1.86 -0.52
N SER A 34 -5.49 2.77 -0.54
CA SER A 34 -6.92 2.41 -0.43
C SER A 34 -7.43 1.57 -1.60
N LEU A 35 -6.64 1.41 -2.67
CA LEU A 35 -6.94 0.54 -3.80
C LEU A 35 -5.99 -0.67 -3.74
N PRO A 36 -6.51 -1.90 -3.51
CA PRO A 36 -5.68 -3.10 -3.45
C PRO A 36 -4.83 -3.28 -4.70
N GLY A 37 -3.53 -3.51 -4.51
CA GLY A 37 -2.55 -3.79 -5.56
C GLY A 37 -1.81 -2.54 -6.02
N ILE A 38 -2.22 -1.37 -5.55
CA ILE A 38 -1.54 -0.10 -5.78
C ILE A 38 -0.79 0.29 -4.51
N PHE A 39 0.48 0.65 -4.68
CA PHE A 39 1.40 0.98 -3.59
C PHE A 39 1.91 2.41 -3.74
N ALA A 40 2.24 3.04 -2.61
CA ALA A 40 2.85 4.36 -2.55
C ALA A 40 4.00 4.35 -1.53
N ALA A 41 5.13 4.98 -1.90
CA ALA A 41 6.34 5.05 -1.11
C ALA A 41 6.99 6.42 -1.26
N GLY A 42 7.73 6.86 -0.23
CA GLY A 42 8.42 8.14 -0.22
C GLY A 42 7.47 9.32 -0.02
N ASP A 43 7.88 10.49 -0.51
CA ASP A 43 7.30 11.76 -0.09
C ASP A 43 5.85 12.00 -0.53
N VAL A 44 5.35 11.19 -1.46
CA VAL A 44 3.93 11.21 -1.84
C VAL A 44 3.01 10.64 -0.75
N ARG A 45 3.56 9.90 0.22
CA ARG A 45 2.82 9.20 1.27
C ARG A 45 2.55 10.10 2.48
N SER A 46 1.38 9.94 3.07
CA SER A 46 1.02 10.53 4.36
C SER A 46 1.92 9.95 5.44
N GLY A 47 2.52 10.82 6.27
CA GLY A 47 3.44 10.43 7.33
C GLY A 47 4.83 9.99 6.82
N SER A 48 5.19 10.27 5.56
CA SER A 48 6.59 10.15 5.12
C SER A 48 7.48 11.10 5.92
N VAL A 49 8.68 10.62 6.26
CA VAL A 49 9.72 11.39 6.96
C VAL A 49 10.44 12.42 6.06
N LYS A 50 10.08 12.50 4.77
CA LYS A 50 10.63 13.47 3.80
C LYS A 50 12.15 13.38 3.61
N ARG A 51 12.67 12.15 3.56
CA ARG A 51 14.12 11.87 3.41
C ARG A 51 14.37 10.80 2.37
N CYS A 52 15.39 11.02 1.54
CA CYS A 52 15.79 10.09 0.47
C CYS A 52 16.02 8.66 0.97
N ALA A 53 16.82 8.46 2.03
CA ALA A 53 17.12 7.13 2.56
C ALA A 53 15.87 6.36 3.01
N ALA A 54 14.88 7.05 3.60
CA ALA A 54 13.63 6.42 3.99
C ALA A 54 12.76 6.09 2.77
N ALA A 55 12.69 6.97 1.78
CA ALA A 55 11.97 6.72 0.53
C ALA A 55 12.54 5.49 -0.21
N VAL A 56 13.86 5.30 -0.21
CA VAL A 56 14.51 4.10 -0.77
C VAL A 56 14.06 2.84 -0.03
N GLY A 57 14.06 2.85 1.31
CA GLY A 57 13.59 1.73 2.13
C GLY A 57 12.11 1.41 1.90
N GLU A 58 11.25 2.43 1.87
CA GLU A 58 9.82 2.29 1.57
C GLU A 58 9.59 1.71 0.16
N GLY A 59 10.42 2.09 -0.83
CA GLY A 59 10.39 1.52 -2.17
C GLY A 59 10.66 0.01 -2.16
N GLY A 60 11.65 -0.44 -1.39
CA GLY A 60 11.91 -1.88 -1.20
C GLY A 60 10.73 -2.61 -0.57
N MET A 61 10.09 -2.01 0.44
CA MET A 61 8.88 -2.57 1.07
C MET A 61 7.70 -2.65 0.08
N ALA A 62 7.52 -1.64 -0.78
CA ALA A 62 6.48 -1.64 -1.78
C ALA A 62 6.67 -2.78 -2.79
N ILE A 63 7.90 -3.02 -3.27
CA ILE A 63 8.22 -4.12 -4.18
C ILE A 63 7.99 -5.49 -3.52
N ALA A 64 8.36 -5.66 -2.24
CA ALA A 64 8.03 -6.88 -1.50
C ALA A 64 6.51 -7.12 -1.45
N GLY A 65 5.72 -6.06 -1.22
CA GLY A 65 4.26 -6.10 -1.29
C GLY A 65 3.71 -6.49 -2.66
N VAL A 66 4.30 -5.99 -3.75
CA VAL A 66 3.95 -6.37 -5.13
C VAL A 66 4.17 -7.86 -5.34
N HIS A 67 5.31 -8.42 -4.92
CA HIS A 67 5.58 -9.85 -5.04
C HIS A 67 4.54 -10.70 -4.27
N LEU A 68 4.18 -10.29 -3.04
CA LEU A 68 3.14 -10.96 -2.27
C LEU A 68 1.78 -10.93 -2.99
N ARG A 69 1.42 -9.80 -3.59
CA ARG A 69 0.16 -9.67 -4.35
C ARG A 69 0.14 -10.58 -5.57
N LEU A 70 1.20 -10.56 -6.37
CA LEU A 70 1.30 -11.39 -7.56
C LEU A 70 1.28 -12.88 -7.23
N ALA A 71 1.95 -13.30 -6.15
CA ALA A 71 1.89 -14.66 -5.66
C ALA A 71 0.47 -15.09 -5.26
N ALA A 72 -0.27 -14.22 -4.56
CA ALA A 72 -1.66 -14.49 -4.19
C ALA A 72 -2.59 -14.56 -5.41
N SER A 73 -2.45 -13.64 -6.37
CA SER A 73 -3.23 -13.64 -7.62
C SER A 73 -2.98 -14.88 -8.46
N ASN A 74 -1.72 -15.32 -8.59
CA ASN A 74 -1.37 -16.54 -9.30
C ASN A 74 -2.02 -17.79 -8.68
N ASN A 75 -2.14 -17.83 -7.35
CA ASN A 75 -2.82 -18.94 -6.69
C ASN A 75 -4.34 -18.94 -6.92
N ASN A 76 -4.95 -17.77 -7.10
CA ASN A 76 -6.38 -17.67 -7.44
C ASN A 76 -6.66 -18.09 -8.89
N ASN A 77 -5.74 -17.84 -9.83
CA ASN A 77 -5.90 -18.25 -11.24
C ASN A 77 -5.66 -19.75 -11.49
N ARG A 78 -5.08 -20.48 -10.53
CA ARG A 78 -4.87 -21.94 -10.62
C ARG A 78 -5.97 -22.77 -9.96
N LYS A 79 -6.97 -22.14 -9.35
CA LYS A 79 -8.15 -22.79 -8.78
C LYS A 79 -9.36 -22.54 -9.68
#